data_AF-A0A2I0LFW3-F1
#
_entry.id   AF-A0A2I0LFW3-F1
#
_cell.length_a   1.000
_cell.length_b   1.000
_cell.length_c   1.000
_cell.angle_alpha   90.00
_cell.angle_beta   90.00
_cell.angle_gamma   90.00
#
_symmetry.space_group_name_H-M   'P 1'
#
loop_
_entity.id
_entity.type
_entity.pdbx_description
1 polymer ?
#
loop_
_entity_poly.entity_id
_entity_poly.type
_entity_poly.pdbx_seq_one_letter_code
_entity_poly.pdbx_strand_id
1 'polypeptide(L)'
;MEPPRGVLSSIWNFICFLPYFIGLLLLGTIKGIIFCPLICLTMTFGNLAIILGLWPVHCVWTYYSIFCSKQLGPILKLVLFVCMPIPLIIWPVVGIVGSIVGGAAFGFLSPIYATFDAVGEGKSNEFFHCFYDGTWSTIKGSFTTIRDFADVCFHSYFSYMADLRQESPDGKYHEIRLLHIPGAVIAGVLCFLVDMPMISLIALYKSPYMLFKGWHRLFHDLIGREGPFLETICVPFAGLAIILWPLAVAGAVLGSIASSIFLGAYAGVVVYQESSFWMGLRYIVASISIYDEYSNDILDMREGSCFPRFTLGHF
;
A
#
# COMPACT_ATOMS: atom_id res chain seq x y z
N MET A 1 25.10 2.74 -26.31
CA MET A 1 24.74 2.67 -27.75
C MET A 1 24.15 4.00 -28.15
N GLU A 2 24.67 4.66 -29.19
CA GLU A 2 24.05 5.88 -29.71
C GLU A 2 22.62 5.58 -30.21
N PRO A 3 21.63 6.44 -29.91
CA PRO A 3 20.25 6.18 -30.31
C PRO A 3 20.14 6.17 -31.84
N PRO A 4 19.50 5.16 -32.44
CA PRO A 4 19.36 5.06 -33.88
C PRO A 4 18.53 6.23 -34.42
N ARG A 5 19.05 6.93 -35.44
CA ARG A 5 18.30 7.96 -36.17
C ARG A 5 17.33 7.30 -37.14
N GLY A 6 16.07 7.14 -36.73
CA GLY A 6 14.96 6.72 -37.60
C GLY A 6 13.99 5.73 -36.96
N VAL A 7 12.68 5.97 -37.15
CA VAL A 7 11.57 5.19 -36.56
C VAL A 7 11.69 3.70 -36.89
N LEU A 8 12.04 3.35 -38.14
CA LEU A 8 12.17 1.97 -38.60
C LEU A 8 13.33 1.21 -37.93
N SER A 9 14.47 1.87 -37.73
CA SER A 9 15.64 1.29 -37.03
C SER A 9 15.35 1.11 -35.54
N SER A 10 14.58 2.03 -34.94
CA SER A 10 14.11 1.89 -33.55
C SER A 10 13.14 0.72 -33.38
N ILE A 11 12.20 0.51 -34.32
CA ILE A 11 11.27 -0.63 -34.30
C ILE A 11 12.02 -1.95 -34.50
N TRP A 12 12.99 -2.00 -35.42
CA TRP A 12 13.80 -3.19 -35.64
C TRP A 12 14.64 -3.57 -34.41
N ASN A 13 15.32 -2.61 -33.79
CA ASN A 13 16.06 -2.83 -32.55
C ASN A 13 15.15 -3.27 -31.40
N PHE A 14 13.91 -2.76 -31.34
CA PHE A 14 12.92 -3.23 -30.36
C PHE A 14 12.54 -4.70 -30.58
N ILE A 15 12.25 -5.11 -31.82
CA ILE A 15 11.95 -6.50 -32.16
C ILE A 15 13.14 -7.41 -31.82
N CYS A 16 14.38 -6.97 -32.05
CA CYS A 16 15.58 -7.72 -31.67
C CYS A 16 15.83 -7.75 -30.15
N PHE A 17 15.42 -6.72 -29.40
CA PHE A 17 15.56 -6.66 -27.94
C PHE A 17 14.49 -7.47 -27.20
N LEU A 18 13.31 -7.66 -27.82
CA LEU A 18 12.19 -8.37 -27.20
C LEU A 18 12.54 -9.81 -26.76
N PRO A 19 13.22 -10.66 -27.56
CA PRO A 19 13.69 -11.97 -27.11
C PRO A 19 14.65 -11.91 -25.93
N TYR A 20 15.52 -10.90 -25.89
CA TYR A 20 16.47 -10.69 -24.80
C TYR A 20 15.75 -10.30 -23.50
N PHE A 21 14.79 -9.38 -23.57
CA PHE A 21 13.92 -9.03 -22.44
C PHE A 21 13.08 -10.21 -21.95
N ILE A 22 12.46 -10.97 -22.86
CA ILE A 22 11.71 -12.18 -22.51
C ILE A 22 12.65 -13.18 -21.83
N GLY A 23 13.89 -13.33 -22.31
CA GLY A 23 14.91 -14.16 -21.68
C GLY A 23 15.24 -13.73 -20.26
N LEU A 24 15.46 -12.43 -20.02
CA LEU A 24 15.70 -11.89 -18.68
C LEU A 24 14.48 -12.05 -17.77
N LEU A 25 13.27 -11.79 -18.28
CA LEU A 25 12.03 -11.94 -17.53
C LEU A 25 11.79 -13.41 -17.15
N LEU A 26 12.03 -14.35 -18.07
CA LEU A 26 11.94 -15.78 -17.81
C LEU A 26 12.98 -16.22 -16.79
N LEU A 27 14.24 -15.77 -16.93
CA LEU A 27 15.31 -16.05 -15.97
C LEU A 27 14.95 -15.52 -14.58
N GLY A 28 14.51 -14.26 -14.49
CA GLY A 28 14.05 -13.63 -13.26
C GLY A 28 12.86 -14.36 -12.65
N THR A 29 11.89 -14.77 -13.46
CA THR A 29 10.69 -15.51 -13.02
C THR A 29 11.07 -16.89 -12.51
N ILE A 30 11.98 -17.62 -13.17
CA ILE A 30 12.47 -18.92 -12.71
C ILE A 30 13.17 -18.76 -11.35
N LYS A 31 14.04 -17.76 -11.21
CA LYS A 31 14.68 -17.44 -9.92
C LYS A 31 13.62 -17.09 -8.87
N GLY A 32 12.67 -16.23 -9.21
CA GLY A 32 11.55 -15.87 -8.34
C GLY A 32 10.76 -17.08 -7.88
N ILE A 33 10.41 -18.02 -8.76
CA ILE A 33 9.69 -19.26 -8.39
C ILE A 33 10.52 -20.14 -7.45
N ILE A 34 11.84 -20.24 -7.67
CA ILE A 34 12.74 -21.05 -6.84
C ILE A 34 12.92 -20.42 -5.44
N PHE A 35 13.17 -19.11 -5.37
CA PHE A 35 13.47 -18.43 -4.10
C PHE A 35 12.21 -18.01 -3.33
N CYS A 36 11.08 -17.76 -3.99
CA CYS A 36 9.81 -17.40 -3.34
C CYS A 36 9.42 -18.33 -2.17
N PRO A 37 9.32 -19.66 -2.32
CA PRO A 37 8.94 -20.53 -1.21
C PRO A 37 9.96 -20.49 -0.07
N LEU A 38 11.25 -20.43 -0.38
CA LEU A 38 12.31 -20.35 0.62
C LEU A 38 12.22 -19.05 1.44
N ILE A 39 12.13 -17.91 0.75
CA ILE A 39 12.07 -16.58 1.38
C ILE A 39 10.77 -16.40 2.16
N CYS A 40 9.63 -16.82 1.58
CA CYS A 40 8.35 -16.81 2.26
C CYS A 40 8.41 -17.62 3.55
N LEU A 41 9.04 -18.81 3.52
CA LEU A 41 9.21 -19.66 4.69
C LEU A 41 10.12 -19.00 5.73
N THR A 42 11.27 -18.47 5.32
CA THR A 42 12.22 -17.80 6.23
C THR A 42 11.59 -16.58 6.91
N MET A 43 10.91 -15.71 6.16
CA MET A 43 10.21 -14.54 6.71
C MET A 43 9.06 -14.93 7.62
N THR A 44 8.26 -15.92 7.21
CA THR A 44 7.12 -16.38 8.02
C THR A 44 7.62 -16.94 9.35
N PHE A 45 8.61 -17.85 9.37
CA PHE A 45 9.11 -18.40 10.62
C PHE A 45 9.85 -17.38 11.48
N GLY A 46 10.67 -16.51 10.87
CA GLY A 46 11.38 -15.46 11.60
C GLY A 46 10.42 -14.49 12.29
N ASN A 47 9.45 -13.96 11.55
CA ASN A 47 8.46 -13.03 12.11
C ASN A 47 7.50 -13.74 13.05
N LEU A 48 7.11 -15.01 12.80
CA LEU A 48 6.29 -15.79 13.71
C LEU A 48 6.98 -15.97 15.07
N ALA A 49 8.28 -16.28 15.07
CA ALA A 49 9.05 -16.41 16.31
C ALA A 49 9.09 -15.09 17.10
N ILE A 50 9.30 -13.96 16.42
CA ILE A 50 9.27 -12.62 17.02
C ILE A 50 7.88 -12.31 17.59
N ILE A 51 6.83 -12.50 16.79
CA ILE A 51 5.44 -12.23 17.18
C ILE A 51 5.08 -13.07 18.40
N LEU A 52 5.24 -14.39 18.36
CA LEU A 52 4.86 -15.26 19.46
C LEU A 52 5.73 -15.03 20.71
N GLY A 53 7.02 -14.76 20.55
CA GLY A 53 7.94 -14.51 21.64
C GLY A 53 7.65 -13.20 22.38
N LEU A 54 7.33 -12.13 21.63
CA LEU A 54 7.07 -10.81 22.21
C LEU A 54 5.61 -10.56 22.54
N TRP A 55 4.67 -11.30 21.95
CA TRP A 55 3.24 -11.11 22.20
C TRP A 55 2.83 -11.07 23.68
N PRO A 56 3.28 -11.99 24.57
CA PRO A 56 2.95 -11.89 25.99
C PRO A 56 3.54 -10.63 26.63
N VAL A 57 4.75 -10.23 26.23
CA VAL A 57 5.40 -9.01 26.74
C VAL A 57 4.65 -7.77 26.27
N HIS A 58 4.27 -7.70 25.00
CA HIS A 58 3.45 -6.63 24.44
C HIS A 58 2.10 -6.51 25.15
N CYS A 59 1.44 -7.64 25.44
CA CYS A 59 0.18 -7.66 26.19
C CYS A 59 0.37 -7.07 27.60
N VAL A 60 1.32 -7.60 28.38
CA VAL A 60 1.59 -7.13 29.74
C VAL A 60 1.99 -5.66 29.74
N TRP A 61 2.90 -5.27 28.85
CA TRP A 61 3.40 -3.90 28.76
C TRP A 61 2.31 -2.91 28.35
N THR A 62 1.41 -3.30 27.45
CA THR A 62 0.23 -2.49 27.08
C THR A 62 -0.64 -2.19 28.29
N TYR A 63 -1.07 -3.24 29.01
CA TYR A 63 -1.94 -3.05 30.17
C TYR A 63 -1.25 -2.27 31.28
N TYR A 64 0.04 -2.55 31.51
CA TYR A 64 0.86 -1.79 32.44
C TYR A 64 0.93 -0.30 32.05
N SER A 65 1.21 0.01 30.78
CA SER A 65 1.28 1.39 30.29
C SER A 65 -0.05 2.12 30.39
N ILE A 66 -1.17 1.48 30.08
CA ILE A 66 -2.51 2.07 30.23
C ILE A 66 -2.80 2.37 31.71
N PHE A 67 -2.50 1.42 32.59
CA PHE A 67 -2.70 1.60 34.03
C PHE A 67 -1.88 2.76 34.58
N CYS A 68 -0.58 2.77 34.28
CA CYS A 68 0.38 3.77 34.75
C CYS A 68 0.31 5.10 33.99
N SER A 69 -0.46 5.18 32.90
CA SER A 69 -0.54 6.41 32.10
C SER A 69 -1.12 7.55 32.92
N LYS A 70 -0.45 8.71 32.85
CA LYS A 70 -0.93 9.97 33.41
C LYS A 70 -1.75 10.78 32.40
N GLN A 71 -1.67 10.44 31.11
CA GLN A 71 -2.39 11.12 30.03
C GLN A 71 -3.84 10.63 29.90
N LEU A 72 -4.19 9.48 30.47
CA LEU A 72 -5.52 8.88 30.31
C LEU A 72 -6.39 9.09 31.56
N GLY A 73 -7.62 9.59 31.35
CA GLY A 73 -8.64 9.69 32.39
C GLY A 73 -9.16 8.32 32.85
N PRO A 74 -9.80 8.23 34.03
CA PRO A 74 -10.22 6.96 34.63
C PRO A 74 -11.21 6.18 33.76
N ILE A 75 -12.17 6.87 33.12
CA ILE A 75 -13.15 6.24 32.22
C ILE A 75 -12.45 5.69 30.98
N LEU A 76 -11.57 6.47 30.36
CA LEU A 76 -10.81 6.06 29.17
C LEU A 76 -9.93 4.85 29.46
N LYS A 77 -9.27 4.80 30.63
CA LYS A 77 -8.52 3.62 31.07
C LYS A 77 -9.41 2.38 31.10
N LEU A 78 -10.58 2.45 31.73
CA LEU A 78 -11.51 1.33 31.81
C LEU A 78 -11.97 0.86 30.42
N VAL A 79 -12.32 1.80 29.54
CA VAL A 79 -12.69 1.48 28.14
C VAL A 79 -11.54 0.79 27.42
N LEU A 80 -10.31 1.31 27.52
CA LEU A 80 -9.14 0.68 26.91
C LEU A 80 -8.87 -0.71 27.50
N PHE A 81 -9.01 -0.91 28.81
CA PHE A 81 -8.87 -2.25 29.41
C PHE A 81 -9.83 -3.28 28.81
N VAL A 82 -11.06 -2.87 28.48
CA VAL A 82 -12.07 -3.75 27.87
C VAL A 82 -11.84 -3.93 26.37
N CYS A 83 -11.43 -2.88 25.66
CA CYS A 83 -11.30 -2.90 24.20
C CYS A 83 -9.95 -3.41 23.68
N MET A 84 -8.86 -3.22 24.43
CA MET A 84 -7.50 -3.60 24.01
C MET A 84 -7.24 -5.10 23.76
N PRO A 85 -7.98 -6.07 24.33
CA PRO A 85 -7.86 -7.46 23.91
C PRO A 85 -8.04 -7.65 22.39
N ILE A 86 -8.95 -6.89 21.77
CA ILE A 86 -9.27 -7.01 20.34
C ILE A 86 -8.05 -6.70 19.46
N PRO A 87 -7.44 -5.49 19.51
CA PRO A 87 -6.26 -5.20 18.71
C PRO A 87 -5.07 -6.10 19.09
N LEU A 88 -4.91 -6.48 20.37
CA LEU A 88 -3.82 -7.38 20.80
C LEU A 88 -3.93 -8.80 20.22
N ILE A 89 -5.14 -9.26 19.89
CA ILE A 89 -5.39 -10.56 19.22
C ILE A 89 -5.34 -10.42 17.70
N ILE A 90 -5.80 -9.29 17.15
CA ILE A 90 -5.78 -9.05 15.70
C ILE A 90 -4.35 -8.82 15.18
N TRP A 91 -3.53 -8.07 15.92
CA TRP A 91 -2.16 -7.72 15.51
C TRP A 91 -1.30 -8.94 15.13
N PRO A 92 -1.22 -10.03 15.92
CA PRO A 92 -0.45 -11.22 15.56
C PRO A 92 -0.95 -11.88 14.28
N VAL A 93 -2.27 -11.95 14.08
CA VAL A 93 -2.88 -12.52 12.87
C VAL A 93 -2.48 -11.70 11.65
N VAL A 94 -2.62 -10.37 11.73
CA VAL A 94 -2.20 -9.45 10.67
C VAL A 94 -0.70 -9.55 10.40
N GLY A 95 0.13 -9.65 11.45
CA GLY A 95 1.57 -9.83 11.31
C GLY A 95 1.96 -11.13 10.61
N ILE A 96 1.29 -12.25 10.93
CA ILE A 96 1.53 -13.55 10.29
C ILE A 96 1.09 -13.52 8.82
N VAL A 97 -0.14 -13.07 8.53
CA VAL A 97 -0.66 -12.97 7.16
C VAL A 97 0.21 -12.02 6.33
N GLY A 98 0.57 -10.87 6.89
CA GLY A 98 1.45 -9.89 6.27
C GLY A 98 2.85 -10.46 6.00
N SER A 99 3.38 -11.33 6.87
CA SER A 99 4.67 -11.98 6.66
C SER A 99 4.63 -13.01 5.52
N ILE A 100 3.52 -13.75 5.37
CA ILE A 100 3.34 -14.70 4.26
C ILE A 100 3.22 -13.93 2.95
N VAL A 101 2.31 -12.95 2.88
CA VAL A 101 2.08 -12.16 1.66
C VAL A 101 3.32 -11.35 1.29
N GLY A 102 3.93 -10.66 2.26
CA GLY A 102 5.14 -9.88 2.09
C GLY A 102 6.33 -10.75 1.70
N GLY A 103 6.49 -11.93 2.31
CA GLY A 103 7.54 -12.88 1.98
C GLY A 103 7.39 -13.47 0.58
N ALA A 104 6.17 -13.81 0.16
CA ALA A 104 5.90 -14.25 -1.21
C ALA A 104 6.17 -13.14 -2.23
N ALA A 105 5.68 -11.93 -1.98
CA ALA A 105 5.90 -10.78 -2.85
C ALA A 105 7.40 -10.43 -2.96
N PHE A 106 8.10 -10.31 -1.82
CA PHE A 106 9.52 -10.00 -1.79
C PHE A 106 10.37 -11.10 -2.44
N GLY A 107 10.11 -12.37 -2.09
CA GLY A 107 10.82 -13.52 -2.62
C GLY A 107 10.62 -13.75 -4.12
N PHE A 108 9.46 -13.36 -4.66
CA PHE A 108 9.18 -13.45 -6.10
C PHE A 108 9.72 -12.25 -6.88
N LEU A 109 9.49 -11.02 -6.40
CA LEU A 109 9.81 -9.81 -7.14
C LEU A 109 11.27 -9.39 -7.03
N SER A 110 11.92 -9.58 -5.87
CA SER A 110 13.32 -9.17 -5.66
C SER A 110 14.29 -9.83 -6.68
N PRO A 111 14.21 -11.15 -6.95
CA PRO A 111 15.06 -11.78 -7.96
C PRO A 111 14.81 -11.28 -9.39
N ILE A 112 13.56 -10.91 -9.71
CA ILE A 112 13.19 -10.34 -11.02
C ILE A 112 13.80 -8.95 -11.19
N TYR A 113 13.66 -8.07 -10.20
CA TYR A 113 14.28 -6.75 -10.28
C TYR A 113 15.81 -6.85 -10.38
N ALA A 114 16.43 -7.73 -9.59
CA ALA A 114 17.87 -7.94 -9.65
C ALA A 114 18.38 -8.45 -11.01
N THR A 115 17.61 -9.27 -11.73
CA THR A 115 17.97 -9.69 -13.11
C THR A 115 18.01 -8.52 -14.08
N PHE A 116 17.15 -7.53 -13.90
CA PHE A 116 17.10 -6.36 -14.77
C PHE A 116 18.14 -5.30 -14.37
N ASP A 117 18.34 -5.08 -13.07
CA ASP A 117 19.36 -4.17 -12.57
C ASP A 117 20.78 -4.59 -13.00
N ALA A 118 21.03 -5.90 -13.07
CA ALA A 118 22.30 -6.46 -13.55
C ALA A 118 22.68 -6.01 -14.98
N VAL A 119 21.69 -5.66 -15.80
CA VAL A 119 21.88 -5.18 -17.19
C VAL A 119 21.84 -3.65 -17.26
N GLY A 120 21.08 -2.99 -16.38
CA GLY A 120 21.00 -1.52 -16.32
C GLY A 120 22.26 -0.84 -15.77
N GLU A 121 23.00 -1.50 -14.86
CA GLU A 121 24.13 -0.87 -14.15
C GLU A 121 25.47 -0.88 -14.92
N GLY A 122 25.54 -1.38 -16.16
CA GLY A 122 26.77 -1.39 -16.96
C GLY A 122 27.92 -2.19 -16.31
N LYS A 123 27.60 -3.30 -15.65
CA LYS A 123 28.57 -4.17 -14.95
C LYS A 123 29.51 -4.87 -15.92
N SER A 124 30.74 -5.15 -15.48
CA SER A 124 31.78 -5.78 -16.33
C SER A 124 31.39 -7.13 -16.92
N ASN A 125 30.63 -7.95 -16.17
CA ASN A 125 30.13 -9.26 -16.59
C ASN A 125 28.60 -9.37 -16.42
N GLU A 126 27.85 -8.65 -17.26
CA GLU A 126 26.38 -8.61 -17.24
C GLU A 126 25.74 -10.01 -17.16
N PHE A 127 26.22 -10.97 -17.96
CA PHE A 127 25.69 -12.33 -17.99
C PHE A 127 25.83 -13.04 -16.63
N PHE A 128 27.00 -12.97 -15.99
CA PHE A 128 27.20 -13.58 -14.68
C PHE A 128 26.29 -12.94 -13.63
N HIS A 129 26.20 -11.60 -13.63
CA HIS A 129 25.37 -10.86 -12.68
C HIS A 129 23.88 -11.14 -12.87
N CYS A 130 23.40 -11.38 -14.09
CA CYS A 130 22.00 -11.81 -14.32
C CYS A 130 21.66 -13.12 -13.57
N PHE A 131 22.60 -14.08 -13.53
CA PHE A 131 22.37 -15.34 -12.81
C PHE A 131 22.62 -15.20 -11.30
N TYR A 132 23.64 -14.46 -10.90
CA TYR A 132 24.09 -14.38 -9.52
C TYR A 132 23.30 -13.37 -8.67
N ASP A 133 23.08 -12.14 -9.15
CA ASP A 133 22.42 -11.08 -8.40
C ASP A 133 20.96 -11.45 -8.15
N GLY A 134 20.42 -11.22 -6.95
CA GLY A 134 19.05 -11.63 -6.61
C GLY A 134 18.91 -13.10 -6.18
N THR A 135 20.03 -13.80 -5.94
CA THR A 135 20.04 -15.10 -5.26
C THR A 135 20.35 -14.90 -3.78
N TRP A 136 21.63 -14.87 -3.41
CA TRP A 136 22.09 -14.67 -2.03
C TRP A 136 21.70 -13.31 -1.47
N SER A 137 21.64 -12.27 -2.33
CA SER A 137 21.22 -10.93 -1.91
C SER A 137 19.76 -10.91 -1.45
N THR A 138 18.86 -11.64 -2.10
CA THR A 138 17.45 -11.76 -1.70
C THR A 138 17.32 -12.52 -0.38
N ILE A 139 18.10 -13.58 -0.18
CA ILE A 139 18.16 -14.28 1.12
C ILE A 139 18.63 -13.32 2.22
N LYS A 140 19.73 -12.60 2.00
CA LYS A 140 20.23 -11.61 2.96
C LYS A 140 19.20 -10.50 3.23
N GLY A 141 18.51 -10.02 2.18
CA GLY A 141 17.44 -9.03 2.29
C GLY A 141 16.26 -9.53 3.14
N SER A 142 15.93 -10.82 3.07
CA SER A 142 14.89 -11.40 3.91
C SER A 142 15.26 -11.36 5.40
N PHE A 143 16.52 -11.66 5.75
CA PHE A 143 17.01 -11.51 7.13
C PHE A 143 17.05 -10.06 7.60
N THR A 144 17.38 -9.11 6.72
CA THR A 144 17.27 -7.68 7.05
C THR A 144 15.82 -7.31 7.33
N THR A 145 14.87 -7.75 6.50
CA THR A 145 13.43 -7.48 6.71
C THR A 145 12.92 -8.03 8.04
N ILE A 146 13.35 -9.25 8.41
CA ILE A 146 13.02 -9.85 9.72
C ILE A 146 13.64 -9.03 10.87
N ARG A 147 14.87 -8.54 10.69
CA ARG A 147 15.53 -7.68 11.69
C ARG A 147 14.81 -6.35 11.83
N ASP A 148 14.44 -5.69 10.73
CA ASP A 148 13.72 -4.41 10.76
C ASP A 148 12.36 -4.58 11.46
N PHE A 149 11.67 -5.70 11.19
CA PHE A 149 10.44 -6.05 11.90
C PHE A 149 10.69 -6.30 13.40
N ALA A 150 11.78 -6.98 13.75
CA ALA A 150 12.19 -7.17 15.14
C ALA A 150 12.45 -5.81 15.82
N ASP A 151 13.19 -4.91 15.18
CA ASP A 151 13.53 -3.60 15.72
C ASP A 151 12.27 -2.77 15.99
N VAL A 152 11.27 -2.82 15.10
CA VAL A 152 9.96 -2.19 15.33
C VAL A 152 9.28 -2.77 16.59
N CYS A 153 9.29 -4.10 16.75
CA CYS A 153 8.67 -4.75 17.91
C CYS A 153 9.45 -4.49 19.21
N PHE A 154 10.79 -4.49 19.18
CA PHE A 154 11.63 -4.31 20.36
C PHE A 154 11.78 -2.84 20.79
N HIS A 155 11.73 -1.91 19.84
CA HIS A 155 12.05 -0.50 20.12
C HIS A 155 10.87 0.42 19.89
N SER A 156 10.31 0.45 18.68
CA SER A 156 9.24 1.41 18.35
C SER A 156 8.00 1.18 19.21
N TYR A 157 7.61 -0.07 19.42
CA TYR A 157 6.48 -0.40 20.28
C TYR A 157 6.67 0.08 21.73
N PHE A 158 7.82 -0.24 22.32
CA PHE A 158 8.10 0.12 23.71
C PHE A 158 8.27 1.62 23.89
N SER A 159 8.84 2.31 22.89
CA SER A 159 8.92 3.77 22.86
C SER A 159 7.53 4.38 22.88
N TYR A 160 6.64 3.96 21.99
CA TYR A 160 5.26 4.46 21.94
C TYR A 160 4.53 4.23 23.28
N MET A 161 4.67 3.05 23.86
CA MET A 161 4.08 2.72 25.16
C MET A 161 4.73 3.48 26.33
N ALA A 162 5.98 3.92 26.18
CA ALA A 162 6.65 4.78 27.15
C ALA A 162 6.15 6.22 27.03
N ASP A 163 5.95 6.73 25.82
CA ASP A 163 5.40 8.07 25.56
C ASP A 163 3.99 8.22 26.14
N LEU A 164 3.15 7.19 26.01
CA LEU A 164 1.81 7.15 26.63
C LEU A 164 1.83 7.31 28.17
N ARG A 165 2.96 6.96 28.82
CA ARG A 165 3.12 7.10 30.27
C ARG A 165 3.64 8.46 30.71
N GLN A 166 4.17 9.25 29.80
CA GLN A 166 4.65 10.60 30.11
C GLN A 166 3.47 11.50 30.51
N GLU A 167 3.75 12.65 31.09
CA GLU A 167 2.70 13.63 31.37
C GLU A 167 2.24 14.29 30.07
N SER A 168 0.99 14.73 30.04
CA SER A 168 0.48 15.51 28.91
C SER A 168 1.17 16.88 28.89
N PRO A 169 1.58 17.42 27.73
CA PRO A 169 2.20 18.74 27.62
C PRO A 169 1.37 19.84 28.31
N ASP A 170 0.04 19.71 28.26
CA ASP A 170 -0.90 20.68 28.81
C ASP A 170 -1.33 20.37 30.26
N GLY A 171 -0.77 19.33 30.87
CA GLY A 171 -1.16 18.84 32.21
C GLY A 171 -2.59 18.28 32.29
N LYS A 172 -3.33 18.25 31.18
CA LYS A 172 -4.70 17.72 31.08
C LYS A 172 -4.67 16.28 30.61
N TYR A 173 -5.44 15.43 31.29
CA TYR A 173 -5.68 14.07 30.84
C TYR A 173 -6.75 14.03 29.74
N HIS A 174 -6.62 13.11 28.81
CA HIS A 174 -7.62 12.77 27.80
C HIS A 174 -8.71 11.91 28.44
N GLU A 175 -9.96 12.32 28.32
CA GLU A 175 -11.10 11.54 28.82
C GLU A 175 -12.14 11.31 27.73
N ILE A 176 -12.79 10.15 27.79
CA ILE A 176 -13.82 9.80 26.83
C ILE A 176 -15.19 10.32 27.27
N ARG A 177 -15.86 11.07 26.39
CA ARG A 177 -17.29 11.42 26.51
C ARG A 177 -18.20 10.23 26.14
N LEU A 178 -18.47 9.35 27.10
CA LEU A 178 -19.29 8.13 26.90
C LEU A 178 -20.65 8.41 26.24
N LEU A 179 -21.31 9.51 26.60
CA LEU A 179 -22.62 9.90 26.06
C LEU A 179 -22.64 10.08 24.54
N HIS A 180 -21.50 10.40 23.92
CA HIS A 180 -21.41 10.63 22.48
C HIS A 180 -21.07 9.35 21.69
N ILE A 181 -20.68 8.26 22.38
CA ILE A 181 -20.31 7.00 21.73
C ILE A 181 -21.48 6.36 20.97
N PRO A 182 -22.70 6.23 21.54
CA PRO A 182 -23.81 5.63 20.78
C PRO A 182 -24.10 6.39 19.49
N GLY A 183 -24.09 7.73 19.54
CA GLY A 183 -24.25 8.57 18.36
C GLY A 183 -23.13 8.39 17.34
N ALA A 184 -21.88 8.29 17.80
CA ALA A 184 -20.73 8.02 16.94
C ALA A 184 -20.81 6.64 16.26
N VAL A 185 -21.22 5.60 16.99
CA VAL A 185 -21.41 4.24 16.43
C VAL A 185 -22.51 4.24 15.38
N ILE A 186 -23.66 4.86 15.67
CA ILE A 186 -24.78 4.96 14.72
C ILE A 186 -24.35 5.71 13.45
N ALA A 187 -23.66 6.85 13.59
CA ALA A 187 -23.18 7.61 12.45
C ALA A 187 -22.13 6.84 11.63
N GLY A 188 -21.19 6.15 12.27
CA GLY A 188 -20.20 5.32 11.58
C GLY A 188 -20.83 4.17 10.81
N VAL A 189 -21.82 3.47 11.38
CA VAL A 189 -22.55 2.39 10.69
C VAL A 189 -23.37 2.96 9.54
N LEU A 190 -24.09 4.06 9.75
CA LEU A 190 -24.88 4.71 8.70
C LEU A 190 -23.99 5.16 7.53
N CYS A 191 -22.86 5.79 7.83
CA CYS A 191 -21.90 6.21 6.83
C CYS A 191 -21.32 5.01 6.08
N PHE A 192 -20.89 3.96 6.78
CA PHE A 192 -20.42 2.73 6.14
C PHE A 192 -21.45 2.13 5.17
N LEU A 193 -22.73 2.07 5.56
CA LEU A 193 -23.81 1.55 4.71
C LEU A 193 -24.04 2.40 3.45
N VAL A 194 -23.65 3.69 3.48
CA VAL A 194 -23.80 4.62 2.36
C VAL A 194 -22.52 4.69 1.51
N ASP A 195 -21.36 4.85 2.14
CA ASP A 195 -20.05 4.96 1.51
C ASP A 195 -19.69 3.70 0.75
N MET A 196 -19.90 2.51 1.32
CA MET A 196 -19.54 1.25 0.66
C MET A 196 -20.21 1.09 -0.71
N PRO A 197 -21.55 1.19 -0.86
CA PRO A 197 -22.17 1.12 -2.18
C PRO A 197 -21.83 2.32 -3.05
N MET A 198 -21.82 3.55 -2.52
CA MET A 198 -21.60 4.74 -3.35
C MET A 198 -20.17 4.81 -3.91
N ILE A 199 -19.15 4.60 -3.08
CA ILE A 199 -17.76 4.54 -3.51
C ILE A 199 -17.54 3.38 -4.49
N SER A 200 -18.14 2.22 -4.24
CA SER A 200 -18.08 1.09 -5.18
C SER A 200 -18.66 1.45 -6.54
N LEU A 201 -19.82 2.12 -6.58
CA LEU A 201 -20.47 2.55 -7.82
C LEU A 201 -19.62 3.59 -8.57
N ILE A 202 -19.09 4.59 -7.87
CA ILE A 202 -18.21 5.62 -8.46
C ILE A 202 -16.94 4.96 -9.02
N ALA A 203 -16.29 4.08 -8.25
CA ALA A 203 -15.09 3.36 -8.67
C ALA A 203 -15.36 2.50 -9.92
N LEU A 204 -16.45 1.75 -9.93
CA LEU A 204 -16.85 0.92 -11.07
C LEU A 204 -17.17 1.77 -12.30
N TYR A 205 -17.87 2.89 -12.12
CA TYR A 205 -18.20 3.82 -13.20
C TYR A 205 -16.97 4.50 -13.79
N LYS A 206 -15.99 4.89 -12.97
CA LYS A 206 -14.74 5.51 -13.42
C LYS A 206 -13.70 4.51 -13.92
N SER A 207 -13.83 3.23 -13.59
CA SER A 207 -12.87 2.18 -13.97
C SER A 207 -12.63 2.06 -15.49
N PRO A 208 -13.63 2.16 -16.40
CA PRO A 208 -13.36 2.09 -17.83
C PRO A 208 -12.59 3.32 -18.30
N TYR A 209 -12.88 4.49 -17.73
CA TYR A 209 -12.14 5.71 -18.05
C TYR A 209 -10.69 5.63 -17.62
N MET A 210 -10.42 5.15 -16.39
CA MET A 210 -9.07 4.87 -15.90
C MET A 210 -8.32 3.88 -16.80
N LEU A 211 -9.03 2.85 -17.28
CA LEU A 211 -8.48 1.85 -18.19
C LEU A 211 -8.05 2.48 -19.52
N PHE A 212 -8.98 3.16 -20.21
CA PHE A 212 -8.70 3.75 -21.53
C PHE A 212 -7.69 4.90 -21.45
N LYS A 213 -7.82 5.79 -20.46
CA LYS A 213 -6.90 6.91 -20.28
C LYS A 213 -5.50 6.41 -19.92
N GLY A 214 -5.40 5.44 -19.02
CA GLY A 214 -4.11 4.88 -18.62
C GLY A 214 -3.43 4.16 -19.79
N TRP A 215 -4.17 3.38 -20.57
CA TRP A 215 -3.65 2.83 -21.81
C TRP A 215 -3.19 3.91 -22.78
N HIS A 216 -4.02 4.92 -23.05
CA HIS A 216 -3.66 6.02 -23.94
C HIS A 216 -2.36 6.70 -23.50
N ARG A 217 -2.22 7.02 -22.20
CA ARG A 217 -1.01 7.61 -21.64
C ARG A 217 0.19 6.67 -21.78
N LEU A 218 0.06 5.39 -21.44
CA LEU A 218 1.14 4.42 -21.57
C LEU A 218 1.58 4.21 -23.04
N PHE A 219 0.63 4.22 -23.99
CA PHE A 219 0.95 4.18 -25.42
C PHE A 219 1.63 5.48 -25.89
N HIS A 220 1.19 6.64 -25.38
CA HIS A 220 1.84 7.92 -25.66
C HIS A 220 3.27 7.98 -25.11
N ASP A 221 3.50 7.55 -23.87
CA ASP A 221 4.83 7.51 -23.25
C ASP A 221 5.75 6.55 -24.02
N LEU A 222 5.21 5.42 -24.50
CA LEU A 222 5.93 4.46 -25.34
C LEU A 222 6.35 5.03 -26.71
N ILE A 223 5.47 5.81 -27.36
CA ILE A 223 5.71 6.37 -28.70
C ILE A 223 6.54 7.66 -28.65
N GLY A 224 6.24 8.53 -27.68
CA GLY A 224 6.86 9.84 -27.52
C GLY A 224 8.27 9.79 -26.93
N ARG A 225 8.65 8.68 -26.28
CA ARG A 225 9.96 8.52 -25.63
C ARG A 225 10.23 9.62 -24.58
N GLU A 226 9.17 10.13 -23.97
CA GLU A 226 9.17 11.11 -22.88
C GLU A 226 8.72 10.43 -21.57
N GLY A 227 9.26 10.87 -20.41
CA GLY A 227 8.98 10.28 -19.09
C GLY A 227 10.11 9.36 -18.57
N PRO A 228 9.87 8.48 -17.57
CA PRO A 228 10.89 7.60 -16.96
C PRO A 228 11.52 6.56 -17.91
N PHE A 229 11.18 6.62 -19.20
CA PHE A 229 11.51 5.64 -20.24
C PHE A 229 12.39 6.24 -21.35
N LEU A 230 13.31 7.13 -20.98
CA LEU A 230 14.28 7.73 -21.89
C LEU A 230 15.26 6.70 -22.49
N GLU A 231 15.51 5.59 -21.79
CA GLU A 231 16.44 4.54 -22.21
C GLU A 231 15.75 3.38 -22.92
N THR A 232 16.38 2.90 -24.00
CA THR A 232 15.90 1.79 -24.85
C THR A 232 15.64 0.49 -24.07
N ILE A 233 16.24 0.34 -22.88
CA ILE A 233 16.09 -0.79 -21.97
C ILE A 233 14.68 -0.84 -21.35
N CYS A 234 14.01 0.31 -21.20
CA CYS A 234 12.73 0.39 -20.51
C CYS A 234 11.49 0.12 -21.40
N VAL A 235 11.66 0.03 -22.72
CA VAL A 235 10.55 -0.14 -23.68
C VAL A 235 9.74 -1.43 -23.43
N PRO A 236 10.35 -2.60 -23.14
CA PRO A 236 9.56 -3.80 -22.84
C PRO A 236 8.87 -3.76 -21.47
N PHE A 237 9.42 -3.02 -20.50
CA PHE A 237 8.73 -2.77 -19.22
C PHE A 237 7.48 -1.93 -19.42
N ALA A 238 7.55 -0.91 -20.27
CA ALA A 238 6.38 -0.15 -20.67
C ALA A 238 5.34 -1.05 -21.39
N GLY A 239 5.79 -1.97 -22.25
CA GLY A 239 4.92 -2.99 -22.85
C GLY A 239 4.24 -3.89 -21.82
N LEU A 240 4.99 -4.38 -20.82
CA LEU A 240 4.44 -5.17 -19.73
C LEU A 240 3.45 -4.36 -18.88
N ALA A 241 3.74 -3.08 -18.61
CA ALA A 241 2.85 -2.18 -17.89
C ALA A 241 1.52 -1.96 -18.64
N ILE A 242 1.55 -1.85 -19.97
CA ILE A 242 0.32 -1.78 -20.81
C ILE A 242 -0.52 -3.05 -20.65
N ILE A 243 0.12 -4.23 -20.66
CA ILE A 243 -0.57 -5.52 -20.52
C ILE A 243 -1.14 -5.71 -19.12
N LEU A 244 -0.40 -5.29 -18.08
CA LEU A 244 -0.80 -5.42 -16.68
C LEU A 244 -1.72 -4.29 -16.20
N TRP A 245 -1.89 -3.22 -16.98
CA TRP A 245 -2.75 -2.10 -16.61
C TRP A 245 -4.18 -2.48 -16.20
N PRO A 246 -4.89 -3.42 -16.86
CA PRO A 246 -6.21 -3.87 -16.41
C PRO A 246 -6.19 -4.45 -15.00
N LEU A 247 -5.13 -5.17 -14.63
CA LEU A 247 -4.97 -5.71 -13.28
C LEU A 247 -4.78 -4.59 -12.26
N ALA A 248 -4.02 -3.54 -12.61
CA ALA A 248 -3.87 -2.36 -11.77
C ALA A 248 -5.21 -1.63 -11.56
N VAL A 249 -6.04 -1.50 -12.60
CA VAL A 249 -7.39 -0.92 -12.50
C VAL A 249 -8.29 -1.77 -11.59
N ALA A 250 -8.27 -3.10 -11.75
CA ALA A 250 -9.02 -3.99 -10.87
C ALA A 250 -8.55 -3.87 -9.41
N GLY A 251 -7.23 -3.78 -9.18
CA GLY A 251 -6.64 -3.53 -7.86
C GLY A 251 -7.09 -2.19 -7.27
N ALA A 252 -7.17 -1.13 -8.07
CA ALA A 252 -7.64 0.19 -7.63
C ALA A 252 -9.13 0.18 -7.24
N VAL A 253 -9.97 -0.55 -7.97
CA VAL A 253 -11.39 -0.74 -7.61
C VAL A 253 -11.50 -1.51 -6.29
N LEU A 254 -10.81 -2.64 -6.15
CA LEU A 254 -10.81 -3.42 -4.90
C LEU A 254 -10.26 -2.59 -3.72
N GLY A 255 -9.20 -1.81 -3.95
CA GLY A 255 -8.64 -0.90 -2.95
C GLY A 255 -9.64 0.19 -2.54
N SER A 256 -10.44 0.71 -3.46
CA SER A 256 -11.49 1.69 -3.17
C SER A 256 -12.63 1.09 -2.33
N ILE A 257 -13.01 -0.16 -2.61
CA ILE A 257 -14.01 -0.89 -1.82
C ILE A 257 -13.48 -1.17 -0.41
N ALA A 258 -12.20 -1.52 -0.29
CA ALA A 258 -11.59 -1.74 1.02
C ALA A 258 -11.46 -0.42 1.82
N SER A 259 -11.09 0.68 1.16
CA SER A 259 -10.91 1.98 1.82
C SER A 259 -12.23 2.60 2.28
N SER A 260 -13.35 2.33 1.59
CA SER A 260 -14.68 2.81 2.00
C SER A 260 -15.09 2.34 3.40
N ILE A 261 -14.58 1.20 3.86
CA ILE A 261 -14.82 0.71 5.23
C ILE A 261 -14.26 1.70 6.25
N PHE A 262 -13.00 2.11 6.06
CA PHE A 262 -12.31 3.02 6.97
C PHE A 262 -12.84 4.45 6.86
N LEU A 263 -13.12 4.90 5.63
CA LEU A 263 -13.71 6.22 5.37
C LEU A 263 -15.08 6.34 6.04
N GLY A 264 -15.94 5.32 5.88
CA GLY A 264 -17.26 5.27 6.50
C GLY A 264 -17.19 5.29 8.03
N ALA A 265 -16.31 4.48 8.62
CA ALA A 265 -16.12 4.44 10.07
C ALA A 265 -15.67 5.80 10.67
N TYR A 266 -14.98 6.63 9.89
CA TYR A 266 -14.48 7.93 10.33
C TYR A 266 -15.61 8.94 10.65
N ALA A 267 -16.82 8.76 10.10
CA ALA A 267 -17.97 9.59 10.47
C ALA A 267 -18.25 9.55 11.98
N GLY A 268 -18.05 8.39 12.62
CA GLY A 268 -18.18 8.26 14.06
C GLY A 268 -17.15 9.09 14.82
N VAL A 269 -15.92 9.17 14.30
CA VAL A 269 -14.86 10.01 14.87
C VAL A 269 -15.25 11.49 14.78
N VAL A 270 -15.82 11.93 13.66
CA VAL A 270 -16.30 13.32 13.48
C VAL A 270 -17.41 13.65 14.46
N VAL A 271 -18.42 12.79 14.62
CA VAL A 271 -19.49 12.99 15.62
C VAL A 271 -18.91 13.14 17.02
N TYR A 272 -17.92 12.30 17.34
CA TYR A 272 -17.29 12.29 18.64
C TYR A 272 -16.48 13.57 18.90
N GLN A 273 -15.68 14.01 17.92
CA GLN A 273 -14.85 15.20 18.02
C GLN A 273 -15.70 16.48 18.11
N GLU A 274 -16.64 16.66 17.19
CA GLU A 274 -17.51 17.83 17.08
C GLU A 274 -18.64 17.84 18.11
N SER A 275 -18.82 16.73 18.85
CA SER A 275 -19.94 16.53 19.79
C SER A 275 -21.31 16.79 19.14
N SER A 276 -21.41 16.56 17.83
CA SER A 276 -22.57 16.90 17.01
C SER A 276 -22.86 15.80 16.00
N PHE A 277 -24.00 15.13 16.18
CA PHE A 277 -24.47 14.11 15.24
C PHE A 277 -24.70 14.69 13.83
N TRP A 278 -25.13 15.95 13.76
CA TRP A 278 -25.35 16.65 12.50
C TRP A 278 -24.07 16.83 11.68
N MET A 279 -22.93 17.07 12.34
CA MET A 279 -21.63 17.12 11.65
C MET A 279 -21.22 15.75 11.11
N GLY A 280 -21.54 14.67 11.82
CA GLY A 280 -21.38 13.31 11.30
C GLY A 280 -22.17 13.05 10.02
N LEU A 281 -23.45 13.46 10.00
CA LEU A 281 -24.29 13.34 8.80
C LEU A 281 -23.74 14.16 7.63
N ARG A 282 -23.24 15.38 7.89
CA ARG A 282 -22.56 16.19 6.88
C ARG A 282 -21.29 15.52 6.37
N TYR A 283 -20.55 14.84 7.25
CA TYR A 283 -19.36 14.09 6.86
C TYR A 283 -19.70 12.95 5.90
N ILE A 284 -20.84 12.28 6.02
CA ILE A 284 -21.26 11.22 5.06
C ILE A 284 -21.34 11.79 3.62
N VAL A 285 -21.86 13.01 3.48
CA VAL A 285 -21.90 13.66 2.16
C VAL A 285 -20.50 14.10 1.72
N ALA A 286 -19.70 14.61 2.66
CA ALA A 286 -18.34 15.05 2.40
C ALA A 286 -17.38 13.91 2.05
N SER A 287 -17.53 12.72 2.64
CA SER A 287 -16.67 11.56 2.39
C SER A 287 -16.79 11.11 0.93
N ILE A 288 -18.03 11.06 0.42
CA ILE A 288 -18.32 10.77 -0.98
C ILE A 288 -17.73 11.87 -1.89
N SER A 289 -17.92 13.15 -1.55
CA SER A 289 -17.38 14.22 -2.39
C SER A 289 -15.85 14.22 -2.41
N ILE A 290 -15.20 13.96 -1.27
CA ILE A 290 -13.74 13.82 -1.18
C ILE A 290 -13.26 12.66 -2.04
N TYR A 291 -13.92 11.51 -1.98
CA TYR A 291 -13.55 10.37 -2.83
C TYR A 291 -13.77 10.69 -4.32
N ASP A 292 -14.87 11.33 -4.68
CA ASP A 292 -15.16 11.73 -6.05
C ASP A 292 -14.12 12.72 -6.58
N GLU A 293 -13.77 13.73 -5.79
CA GLU A 293 -12.76 14.75 -6.11
C GLU A 293 -11.37 14.12 -6.24
N TYR A 294 -10.95 13.32 -5.26
CA TYR A 294 -9.67 12.60 -5.31
C TYR A 294 -9.55 11.70 -6.54
N SER A 295 -10.62 10.97 -6.87
CA SER A 295 -10.63 10.13 -8.06
C SER A 295 -10.71 10.95 -9.35
N ASN A 296 -11.33 12.14 -9.34
CA ASN A 296 -11.27 13.09 -10.44
C ASN A 296 -9.83 13.57 -10.67
N ASP A 297 -9.10 13.93 -9.61
CA ASP A 297 -7.72 14.41 -9.69
C ASP A 297 -6.77 13.34 -10.25
N ILE A 298 -6.85 12.10 -9.74
CA ILE A 298 -6.08 10.96 -10.29
C ILE A 298 -6.35 10.79 -11.79
N LEU A 299 -7.58 11.08 -12.21
CA LEU A 299 -8.06 10.90 -13.57
C LEU A 299 -8.01 12.20 -14.40
N ASP A 300 -7.42 13.29 -13.89
CA ASP A 300 -7.45 14.65 -14.46
C ASP A 300 -8.84 15.05 -15.01
N MET A 301 -9.92 14.70 -14.30
CA MET A 301 -11.29 15.06 -14.64
C MET A 301 -11.69 16.38 -13.96
N ARG A 302 -12.73 17.05 -14.45
CA ARG A 302 -13.15 18.34 -13.89
C ARG A 302 -13.87 18.12 -12.55
N GLU A 303 -13.66 19.02 -11.58
CA GLU A 303 -14.40 19.04 -10.31
C GLU A 303 -15.92 18.96 -10.55
N GLY A 304 -16.58 18.01 -9.86
CA GLY A 304 -18.03 17.79 -9.95
C GLY A 304 -18.53 17.21 -11.28
N SER A 305 -17.65 16.68 -12.13
CA SER A 305 -18.04 16.08 -13.40
C SER A 305 -17.91 14.55 -13.38
N CYS A 306 -18.92 13.86 -13.93
CA CYS A 306 -18.82 12.45 -14.28
C CYS A 306 -18.02 12.21 -15.60
N PHE A 307 -17.37 13.25 -16.15
CA PHE A 307 -16.75 13.24 -17.48
C PHE A 307 -15.43 14.02 -17.53
N PRO A 308 -14.48 13.59 -18.37
CA PRO A 308 -13.19 14.26 -18.49
C PRO A 308 -13.26 15.62 -19.17
N ARG A 309 -12.19 16.43 -19.01
CA ARG A 309 -11.94 17.64 -19.79
C ARG A 309 -12.00 17.31 -21.29
N PHE A 310 -13.01 17.80 -21.99
CA PHE A 310 -12.86 18.12 -23.40
C PHE A 310 -12.12 19.46 -23.49
N THR A 311 -10.80 19.42 -23.32
CA THR A 311 -9.95 20.49 -23.86
C THR A 311 -9.81 20.25 -25.35
N LEU A 312 -10.69 20.88 -26.13
CA LEU A 312 -10.40 21.20 -27.53
C LEU A 312 -9.39 22.36 -27.52
N GLY A 313 -8.12 22.03 -27.73
CA GLY A 313 -7.02 22.99 -27.88
C GLY A 313 -5.70 22.33 -27.47
N HIS A 314 -4.67 22.19 -28.31
CA HIS A 314 -4.39 22.65 -29.66
C HIS A 314 -3.76 21.46 -30.42
N PHE A 315 -3.88 21.47 -31.75
CA PHE A 315 -3.12 20.58 -32.65
C PHE A 315 -1.61 20.59 -32.37
#